data_AF-A0A520YCA1-F1
#
_entry.id   AF-A0A520YCA1-F1
#
_cell.length_a   1.000
_cell.length_b   1.000
_cell.length_c   1.000
_cell.angle_alpha   90.00
_cell.angle_beta   90.00
_cell.angle_gamma   90.00
#
_symmetry.space_group_name_H-M   'P 1'
#
loop_
_entity.id
_entity.type
_entity.pdbx_description
1 polymer ?
#
loop_
_entity_poly.entity_id
_entity_poly.type
_entity_poly.pdbx_seq_one_letter_code
_entity_poly.pdbx_strand_id
1 'polypeptide(L)'
;MGLDALPPGGWWLVGGLLLLALELMAPGVFLVFLGAAAIATGAFTLIFDLGMPAQLGLFAIYSVVSVLVGKRIYARPVVSEDDGTLNERSRQLIGRKVTVTRAIED
;
A
#
# COMPACT_ATOMS: atom_id res chain seq x y z
N MET A 1 -3.71 -3.87 -35.10
CA MET A 1 -4.53 -4.78 -34.27
C MET A 1 -5.27 -3.90 -33.27
N GLY A 2 -6.57 -3.68 -33.47
CA GLY A 2 -7.37 -2.83 -32.58
C GLY A 2 -7.55 -3.49 -31.23
N LEU A 3 -7.74 -2.69 -30.19
CA LEU A 3 -7.97 -3.19 -28.83
C LEU A 3 -9.30 -4.00 -28.75
N ASP A 4 -10.16 -3.84 -29.75
CA ASP A 4 -11.42 -4.56 -29.98
C ASP A 4 -11.24 -6.09 -30.16
N ALA A 5 -10.02 -6.54 -30.45
CA ALA A 5 -9.67 -7.95 -30.60
C ALA A 5 -9.33 -8.65 -29.27
N LEU A 6 -9.33 -7.92 -28.14
CA LEU A 6 -8.98 -8.50 -26.84
C LEU A 6 -10.12 -9.35 -26.28
N PRO A 7 -9.82 -10.54 -25.71
CA PRO A 7 -10.82 -11.33 -25.02
C PRO A 7 -11.41 -10.58 -23.82
N PRO A 8 -12.63 -10.95 -23.36
CA PRO A 8 -13.23 -10.37 -22.16
C PRO A 8 -12.25 -10.41 -20.99
N GLY A 9 -11.84 -9.23 -20.48
CA GLY A 9 -10.81 -9.13 -19.43
C GLY A 9 -9.44 -8.65 -19.89
N GLY A 10 -9.10 -8.71 -21.18
CA GLY A 10 -7.79 -8.28 -21.70
C GLY A 10 -7.52 -6.79 -21.47
N TRP A 11 -8.54 -5.95 -21.57
CA TRP A 11 -8.48 -4.52 -21.29
C TRP A 11 -8.10 -4.20 -19.84
N TRP A 12 -8.53 -5.03 -18.89
CA TRP A 12 -8.17 -4.90 -17.48
C TRP A 12 -6.71 -5.23 -17.23
N LEU A 13 -6.14 -6.22 -17.95
CA LEU A 13 -4.72 -6.54 -17.87
C LEU A 13 -3.86 -5.39 -18.40
N VAL A 14 -4.24 -4.82 -19.55
CA VAL A 14 -3.55 -3.66 -20.14
C VAL A 14 -3.65 -2.44 -19.22
N GLY A 15 -4.86 -2.12 -18.73
CA GLY A 15 -5.08 -1.02 -17.79
C GLY A 15 -4.31 -1.22 -16.48
N GLY A 16 -4.31 -2.44 -15.94
CA GLY A 16 -3.56 -2.79 -14.75
C GLY A 16 -2.05 -2.64 -14.93
N LEU A 17 -1.50 -3.13 -16.04
CA LEU A 17 -0.08 -2.97 -16.36
C LEU A 17 0.30 -1.49 -16.55
N LEU A 18 -0.59 -0.70 -17.17
CA LEU A 18 -0.39 0.73 -17.34
C LEU A 18 -0.40 1.47 -16.00
N LEU A 19 -1.30 1.12 -15.08
CA LEU A 19 -1.31 1.66 -13.72
C LEU A 19 0.00 1.34 -12.97
N LEU A 20 0.50 0.10 -13.12
CA LEU A 20 1.80 -0.28 -12.58
C LEU A 20 2.93 0.55 -13.21
N ALA A 21 2.95 0.72 -14.53
CA ALA A 21 3.97 1.51 -15.21
C ALA A 21 3.94 3.00 -14.78
N LEU A 22 2.76 3.58 -14.56
CA LEU A 22 2.62 4.95 -14.08
C LEU A 22 3.16 5.14 -12.66
N GLU A 23 3.04 4.14 -11.79
CA GLU A 23 3.66 4.16 -10.47
C GLU A 23 5.18 4.33 -10.56
N LEU A 24 5.84 3.71 -11.53
CA LEU A 24 7.30 3.82 -11.71
C LEU A 24 7.72 5.26 -12.06
N MET A 25 6.83 6.03 -12.70
CA MET A 25 7.08 7.44 -13.05
C MET A 25 6.78 8.38 -11.88
N ALA A 26 5.78 8.05 -11.07
CA ALA A 26 5.33 8.84 -9.92
C ALA A 26 5.19 7.94 -8.68
N PRO A 27 6.28 7.76 -7.90
CA PRO A 27 6.27 6.88 -6.74
C PRO A 27 5.33 7.42 -5.65
N GLY A 28 4.19 6.76 -5.45
CA GLY A 28 3.14 7.11 -4.50
C GLY A 28 2.50 5.90 -3.78
N VAL A 29 2.94 4.67 -4.09
CA VAL A 29 2.49 3.35 -3.64
C VAL A 29 1.02 3.02 -3.99
N PHE A 30 0.20 4.03 -4.30
CA PHE A 30 -1.24 3.90 -4.48
C PHE A 30 -1.64 3.18 -5.78
N LEU A 31 -0.94 3.43 -6.90
CA LEU A 31 -1.33 2.86 -8.19
C LEU A 31 -1.03 1.37 -8.27
N VAL A 32 -0.07 0.86 -7.48
CA VAL A 32 0.20 -0.58 -7.37
C VAL A 32 -1.05 -1.35 -6.95
N PHE A 33 -1.80 -0.84 -5.97
CA PHE A 33 -2.99 -1.52 -5.46
C PHE A 33 -4.11 -1.58 -6.48
N LEU A 34 -4.34 -0.49 -7.20
CA LEU A 34 -5.33 -0.43 -8.28
C LEU A 34 -4.90 -1.28 -9.48
N GLY A 35 -3.61 -1.27 -9.83
CA GLY A 35 -3.07 -2.10 -10.90
C GLY A 35 -3.22 -3.60 -10.60
N ALA A 36 -2.90 -4.02 -9.37
CA ALA A 36 -3.10 -5.38 -8.92
C ALA A 36 -4.58 -5.79 -8.95
N ALA A 37 -5.49 -4.91 -8.51
CA ALA A 37 -6.93 -5.15 -8.57
C ALA A 37 -7.44 -5.29 -10.02
N ALA A 38 -6.97 -4.45 -10.93
CA ALA A 38 -7.30 -4.54 -12.35
C ALA A 38 -6.82 -5.86 -12.96
N ILE A 39 -5.57 -6.27 -12.67
CA ILE A 39 -5.03 -7.55 -13.15
C ILE A 39 -5.86 -8.72 -12.62
N ALA A 40 -6.20 -8.71 -11.33
CA ALA A 40 -7.03 -9.75 -10.72
C ALA A 40 -8.44 -9.82 -11.36
N THR A 41 -9.09 -8.68 -11.61
CA THR A 41 -10.39 -8.63 -12.31
C THR A 41 -10.27 -9.16 -13.73
N GLY A 42 -9.23 -8.77 -14.46
CA GLY A 42 -8.98 -9.25 -15.82
C GLY A 42 -8.78 -10.76 -15.87
N ALA A 43 -7.93 -11.30 -14.99
CA ALA A 43 -7.69 -12.74 -14.87
C ALA A 43 -8.98 -13.51 -14.53
N PHE A 44 -9.78 -12.99 -13.59
CA PHE A 44 -11.05 -13.61 -13.21
C PHE A 44 -12.07 -13.59 -14.35
N THR A 45 -12.14 -12.48 -15.08
CA THR A 45 -13.03 -12.33 -16.25
C THR A 45 -12.66 -13.31 -17.37
N LEU A 46 -11.37 -13.54 -17.60
CA LEU A 46 -10.90 -14.50 -18.61
C LEU A 46 -11.29 -15.96 -18.30
N ILE A 47 -11.51 -16.28 -17.02
CA ILE A 47 -11.89 -17.64 -16.57
C ILE A 47 -13.41 -17.82 -16.57
N PHE A 48 -14.16 -16.81 -16.12
CA PHE A 48 -15.59 -16.93 -15.83
C PHE A 48 -16.51 -16.17 -16.80
N ASP A 49 -15.94 -15.51 -17.82
CA ASP A 49 -16.65 -14.72 -18.84
C ASP A 49 -17.72 -13.78 -18.24
N LEU A 50 -17.26 -12.89 -17.37
CA LEU A 50 -18.14 -11.97 -16.65
C LEU A 50 -18.65 -10.86 -17.57
N GLY A 51 -19.95 -10.52 -17.45
CA GLY A 51 -20.49 -9.32 -18.07
C GLY A 51 -19.92 -8.02 -17.49
N MET A 52 -19.93 -6.93 -18.27
CA MET A 52 -19.35 -5.64 -17.86
C MET A 52 -19.77 -5.13 -16.47
N PRO A 53 -21.06 -5.19 -16.06
CA PRO A 53 -21.46 -4.75 -14.72
C PRO A 53 -20.77 -5.56 -13.60
N ALA A 54 -20.64 -6.88 -13.78
CA ALA A 54 -19.98 -7.76 -12.82
C ALA A 54 -18.48 -7.49 -12.77
N GLN A 55 -17.83 -7.21 -13.90
CA GLN A 55 -16.40 -6.83 -13.94
C GLN A 55 -16.14 -5.55 -13.13
N LEU A 56 -16.97 -4.52 -13.32
CA LEU A 56 -16.85 -3.24 -12.58
C LEU A 56 -17.07 -3.42 -11.08
N GLY A 57 -18.09 -4.21 -10.70
CA GLY A 57 -18.34 -4.55 -9.30
C GLY A 57 -17.16 -5.31 -8.68
N LEU A 58 -16.60 -6.29 -9.40
CA LEU A 58 -15.45 -7.06 -8.94
C LEU A 58 -14.20 -6.19 -8.81
N PHE A 59 -13.94 -5.30 -9.77
CA PHE A 59 -12.84 -4.35 -9.70
C PHE A 59 -12.96 -3.40 -8.50
N ALA A 60 -14.16 -2.89 -8.22
CA ALA A 60 -14.38 -2.04 -7.04
C ALA A 60 -14.06 -2.79 -5.74
N ILE A 61 -14.54 -4.04 -5.61
CA ILE A 61 -14.28 -4.89 -4.44
C ILE A 61 -12.78 -5.18 -4.32
N TYR A 62 -12.13 -5.63 -5.39
CA TYR A 62 -10.70 -5.93 -5.40
C TYR A 62 -9.84 -4.69 -5.12
N SER A 63 -10.23 -3.52 -5.59
CA SER A 63 -9.52 -2.27 -5.31
C SER A 63 -9.57 -1.92 -3.83
N VAL A 64 -10.75 -1.99 -3.21
CA VAL A 64 -10.92 -1.74 -1.77
C VAL A 64 -10.13 -2.76 -0.96
N VAL A 65 -10.25 -4.06 -1.27
CA VAL A 65 -9.51 -5.13 -0.57
C VAL A 65 -8.00 -4.93 -0.71
N SER A 66 -7.51 -4.66 -1.92
CA SER A 66 -6.09 -4.43 -2.22
C SER A 66 -5.52 -3.27 -1.40
N VAL A 67 -6.24 -2.13 -1.37
CA VAL A 67 -5.82 -0.95 -0.58
C VAL A 67 -5.87 -1.24 0.92
N LEU A 68 -6.88 -1.94 1.43
CA LEU A 68 -6.99 -2.27 2.86
C LEU A 68 -5.88 -3.24 3.30
N VAL A 69 -5.58 -4.26 2.49
CA VAL A 69 -4.48 -5.19 2.73
C VAL A 69 -3.15 -4.44 2.69
N GLY A 70 -2.94 -3.62 1.67
CA GLY A 70 -1.80 -2.74 1.54
C GLY A 70 -1.60 -1.89 2.78
N LYS A 71 -2.61 -1.08 3.13
CA LYS A 71 -2.60 -0.25 4.33
C LYS A 71 -2.28 -1.06 5.58
N ARG A 72 -2.80 -2.27 5.75
CA ARG A 72 -2.50 -3.11 6.92
C ARG A 72 -1.07 -3.63 6.94
N ILE A 73 -0.47 -3.91 5.78
CA ILE A 73 0.92 -4.35 5.67
C ILE A 73 1.86 -3.17 5.93
N TYR A 74 1.61 -2.02 5.30
CA TYR A 74 2.44 -0.81 5.44
C TYR A 74 2.27 -0.10 6.79
N ALA A 75 1.11 -0.21 7.44
CA ALA A 75 0.88 0.39 8.76
C ALA A 75 1.38 -0.48 9.92
N ARG A 76 1.88 -1.69 9.68
CA ARG A 76 2.61 -2.42 10.72
C ARG A 76 3.91 -1.66 10.96
N PRO A 77 4.15 -1.13 12.17
CA PRO A 77 5.47 -0.68 12.52
C PRO A 77 6.39 -1.85 12.23
N VAL A 78 7.46 -1.61 11.49
CA VAL A 78 8.66 -2.43 11.69
C VAL A 78 8.90 -2.29 13.18
N VAL A 79 8.64 -3.35 13.94
CA VAL A 79 9.09 -3.43 15.32
C VAL A 79 10.60 -3.47 15.15
N SER A 80 11.20 -2.29 15.11
CA SER A 80 12.61 -2.14 15.31
C SER A 80 12.83 -2.66 16.72
N GLU A 81 13.33 -3.90 16.81
CA GLU A 81 13.88 -4.43 18.05
C GLU A 81 15.12 -3.64 18.52
N ASP A 82 15.56 -2.64 17.75
CA ASP A 82 16.60 -1.69 18.14
C ASP A 82 16.02 -0.36 18.65
N ASP A 83 16.24 -0.12 19.95
CA ASP A 83 16.50 1.19 20.54
C ASP A 83 15.40 2.25 20.51
N GLY A 84 14.29 1.95 21.17
CA GLY A 84 13.41 2.95 21.77
C GLY A 84 14.11 3.89 22.79
N THR A 85 15.41 3.71 23.05
CA THR A 85 16.18 4.57 23.94
C THR A 85 16.46 5.95 23.32
N LEU A 86 16.51 6.10 21.99
CA LEU A 86 16.94 7.35 21.34
C LEU A 86 15.98 8.54 21.55
N ASN A 87 14.67 8.31 21.58
CA ASN A 87 13.66 9.35 21.86
C ASN A 87 13.20 9.35 23.33
N GLU A 88 13.75 8.46 24.15
CA GLU A 88 13.48 8.36 25.58
C GLU A 88 14.68 8.79 26.42
N ARG A 89 15.45 9.79 25.95
CA ARG A 89 16.62 10.31 26.68
C ARG A 89 16.29 10.65 28.14
N SER A 90 15.09 11.15 28.42
CA SER A 90 14.62 11.44 29.77
C SER A 90 14.47 10.18 30.64
N ARG A 91 13.99 9.05 30.07
CA ARG A 91 13.91 7.77 30.80
C ARG A 91 15.31 7.20 31.07
N GLN A 92 16.29 7.44 30.19
CA GLN A 92 17.68 7.04 30.43
C GLN A 92 18.32 7.75 31.64
N LEU A 93 17.77 8.89 32.07
CA LEU A 93 18.28 9.67 33.22
C LEU A 93 17.71 9.19 34.56
N ILE A 94 16.67 8.34 34.57
CA ILE A 94 16.09 7.79 35.80
C ILE A 94 17.13 6.89 36.49
N GLY A 95 17.45 7.19 37.75
CA GLY A 95 18.43 6.44 38.55
C GLY A 95 19.88 6.88 38.37
N ARG A 96 20.18 7.84 37.48
CA ARG A 96 21.52 8.44 37.37
C ARG A 96 21.68 9.55 38.42
N LYS A 97 22.82 9.54 39.12
CA LYS A 97 23.27 10.67 39.95
C LYS A 97 24.04 11.65 39.06
N VAL A 98 23.70 12.93 39.15
CA VAL A 98 24.36 13.99 38.39
C VAL A 98 24.74 15.15 39.31
N THR A 99 25.75 15.92 38.92
CA THR A 99 26.22 17.08 39.67
C THR A 99 25.40 18.31 39.29
N VAL A 100 24.91 19.05 40.28
CA VAL A 100 24.22 20.32 40.07
C VAL A 100 25.25 21.40 39.73
N THR A 101 25.17 21.98 38.54
CA THR A 101 26.08 23.03 38.06
C THR A 101 25.48 24.44 38.14
N ARG A 102 24.16 24.55 38.27
CA ARG A 102 23.43 25.82 38.38
C ARG A 102 22.26 25.68 39.36
N ALA A 103 21.97 26.73 40.12
CA ALA A 103 20.77 26.80 40.93
C ALA A 103 19.52 26.83 40.05
N ILE A 104 18.44 26.18 40.51
CA ILE A 104 17.13 26.26 39.87
C ILE A 104 16.44 27.48 40.46
N GLU A 105 15.98 28.37 39.58
CA GLU A 105 15.21 29.57 39.90
C GLU A 105 13.75 29.34 39.44
N ASP A 106 12.79 29.98 40.10
CA ASP A 106 11.35 29.90 39.81
C ASP A 106 10.96 30.73 38.57
#